data_AF-A0A521XW34-F1
#
_entry.id   AF-A0A521XW34-F1
#
_cell.length_a   1.000
_cell.length_b   1.000
_cell.length_c   1.000
_cell.angle_alpha   90.00
_cell.angle_beta   90.00
_cell.angle_gamma   90.00
#
_symmetry.space_group_name_H-M   'P 1'
#
loop_
_entity.id
_entity.type
_entity.pdbx_description
1 polymer ?
#
loop_
_entity_poly.entity_id
_entity_poly.type
_entity_poly.pdbx_seq_one_letter_code
_entity_poly.pdbx_strand_id
1 'polypeptide(L)'
;MDGTTLGWTLEDSAQLTRRLQALGIDMLACSSGGTAGLDRSQALPREPGFQVFLSSGIKARTGALTVAVGLITEARQAEEILQKGEADLIAIARVALYDPYWPLHAALTLGVDPGYEKWPPQYGWWLARWARTVAKHPSAEGLLAPLLSAVGSRRP
;
A
#
# COMPACT_ATOMS: atom_id res chain seq x y z
N MET A 1 4.50 15.53 -14.70
CA MET A 1 4.10 14.36 -13.87
C MET A 1 3.37 13.36 -14.76
N ASP A 2 3.16 12.10 -14.34
CA ASP A 2 2.43 11.08 -15.15
C ASP A 2 2.99 10.83 -16.57
N GLY A 3 4.31 10.91 -16.75
CA GLY A 3 4.97 10.68 -18.04
C GLY A 3 4.99 11.88 -18.99
N THR A 4 4.36 13.00 -18.63
CA THR A 4 4.53 14.28 -19.34
C THR A 4 5.58 15.19 -18.68
N THR A 5 6.34 15.89 -19.53
CA THR A 5 7.29 16.95 -19.16
C THR A 5 6.66 18.35 -19.18
N LEU A 6 5.42 18.47 -19.68
CA LEU A 6 4.66 19.72 -19.70
C LEU A 6 3.74 19.80 -18.47
N GLY A 7 3.74 20.93 -17.78
CA GLY A 7 2.88 21.17 -16.61
C GLY A 7 3.57 20.92 -15.27
N TRP A 8 2.81 20.45 -14.28
CA TRP A 8 3.27 20.31 -12.89
C TRP A 8 4.37 19.25 -12.76
N THR A 9 5.45 19.60 -12.07
CA THR A 9 6.64 18.75 -11.88
C THR A 9 6.83 18.35 -10.43
N LEU A 10 7.71 17.34 -10.21
CA LEU A 10 8.08 16.94 -8.86
C LEU A 10 8.76 18.08 -8.07
N GLU A 11 9.48 18.97 -8.76
CA GLU A 11 10.11 20.12 -8.13
C GLU A 11 9.07 21.16 -7.68
N ASP A 12 8.04 21.39 -8.49
CA ASP A 12 6.92 22.27 -8.10
C ASP A 12 6.21 21.74 -6.85
N SER A 13 5.97 20.42 -6.80
CA SER A 13 5.44 19.77 -5.59
C SER A 13 6.38 19.89 -4.40
N ALA A 14 7.70 19.83 -4.58
CA ALA A 14 8.65 20.01 -3.49
C ALA A 14 8.62 21.43 -2.94
N GLN A 15 8.52 22.45 -3.80
CA GLN A 15 8.35 23.84 -3.38
C GLN A 15 7.03 24.06 -2.64
N LEU A 16 5.93 23.50 -3.15
CA LEU A 16 4.64 23.53 -2.47
C LEU A 16 4.71 22.83 -1.11
N THR A 17 5.36 21.68 -1.04
CA THR A 17 5.53 20.90 0.19
C THR A 17 6.20 21.74 1.29
N ARG A 18 7.29 22.45 0.97
CA ARG A 18 7.95 23.33 1.96
C ARG A 18 7.03 24.42 2.49
N ARG A 19 6.18 25.00 1.63
CA ARG A 19 5.19 26.00 2.04
C ARG A 19 4.12 25.39 2.93
N LEU A 20 3.64 24.19 2.60
CA LEU A 20 2.66 23.47 3.41
C LEU A 20 3.22 23.08 4.78
N GLN A 21 4.47 22.63 4.87
CA GLN A 21 5.14 22.36 6.14
C GLN A 21 5.24 23.62 7.01
N ALA A 22 5.56 24.77 6.41
CA ALA A 22 5.59 26.05 7.13
C ALA A 22 4.20 26.48 7.67
N LEU A 23 3.12 25.93 7.11
CA LEU A 23 1.74 26.12 7.58
C LEU A 23 1.29 25.04 8.58
N GLY A 24 2.17 24.12 8.96
CA GLY A 24 1.87 23.06 9.94
C GLY A 24 1.25 21.79 9.36
N ILE A 25 1.37 21.53 8.05
CA ILE A 25 0.99 20.23 7.48
C ILE A 25 2.05 19.19 7.85
N ASP A 26 1.62 18.13 8.54
CA ASP A 26 2.50 17.07 9.05
C ASP A 26 2.98 16.08 7.98
N MET A 27 2.12 15.77 7.00
CA MET A 27 2.36 14.67 6.07
C MET A 27 1.64 14.87 4.73
N LEU A 28 2.22 14.35 3.64
CA LEU A 28 1.68 14.53 2.29
C LEU A 28 1.44 13.20 1.59
N ALA A 29 0.23 13.01 1.06
CA ALA A 29 -0.06 11.90 0.16
C ALA A 29 0.37 12.25 -1.27
N CYS A 30 1.42 11.58 -1.75
CA CYS A 30 2.06 11.92 -3.01
C CYS A 30 1.44 11.13 -4.15
N SER A 31 0.62 11.80 -4.97
CA SER A 31 0.09 11.26 -6.21
C SER A 31 0.43 12.16 -7.38
N SER A 32 0.31 11.64 -8.58
CA SER A 32 0.47 12.40 -9.81
C SER A 32 -0.72 13.31 -10.15
N GLY A 33 -1.80 13.25 -9.35
CA GLY A 33 -3.03 14.01 -9.56
C GLY A 33 -3.89 13.51 -10.74
N GLY A 34 -3.41 12.54 -11.53
CA GLY A 34 -4.11 12.07 -12.72
C GLY A 34 -4.27 13.16 -13.77
N THR A 35 -3.39 14.16 -13.77
CA THR A 35 -3.50 15.37 -14.61
C THR A 35 -2.99 15.17 -16.03
N ALA A 36 -2.56 13.95 -16.40
CA ALA A 36 -2.37 13.62 -17.80
C ALA A 36 -3.69 13.93 -18.53
N GLY A 37 -3.65 14.90 -19.46
CA GLY A 37 -4.77 15.21 -20.32
C GLY A 37 -5.22 13.99 -21.15
N LEU A 38 -6.17 14.20 -22.06
CA LEU A 38 -6.83 13.16 -22.87
C LEU A 38 -5.88 12.20 -23.62
N ASP A 39 -4.60 12.55 -23.80
CA ASP A 39 -3.61 11.68 -24.41
C ASP A 39 -3.04 10.66 -23.41
N ARG A 40 -3.73 9.52 -23.31
CA ARG A 40 -3.31 8.36 -22.52
C ARG A 40 -2.03 7.71 -23.02
N SER A 41 -1.53 8.05 -24.21
CA SER A 41 -0.30 7.44 -24.75
C SER A 41 0.95 7.84 -23.96
N GLN A 42 0.91 8.96 -23.25
CA GLN A 42 2.02 9.44 -22.40
C GLN A 42 1.92 8.96 -20.94
N ALA A 43 0.83 8.28 -20.56
CA ALA A 43 0.64 7.86 -19.18
C ALA A 43 1.64 6.76 -18.79
N LEU A 44 2.20 6.86 -17.58
CA LEU A 44 3.00 5.78 -17.00
C LEU A 44 2.20 4.47 -16.96
N PRO A 45 2.83 3.32 -17.29
CA PRO A 45 2.23 2.02 -17.07
C PRO A 45 1.75 1.87 -15.62
N ARG A 46 0.51 1.42 -15.45
CA ARG A 46 -0.14 1.28 -14.14
C ARG A 46 0.25 -0.05 -13.50
N GLU A 47 1.51 -0.18 -13.15
CA GLU A 47 2.08 -1.34 -12.47
C GLU A 47 2.02 -1.18 -10.94
N PRO A 48 2.16 -2.27 -10.16
CA PRO A 48 2.22 -2.17 -8.71
C PRO A 48 3.33 -1.20 -8.25
N GLY A 49 2.97 -0.20 -7.45
CA GLY A 49 3.91 0.79 -6.91
C GLY A 49 4.28 1.92 -7.87
N PHE A 50 3.59 2.07 -9.02
CA PHE A 50 3.99 3.03 -10.06
C PHE A 50 4.08 4.50 -9.62
N GLN A 51 3.52 4.89 -8.47
CA GLN A 51 3.59 6.26 -7.93
C GLN A 51 4.53 6.40 -6.73
N VAL A 52 5.16 5.32 -6.25
CA VAL A 52 6.02 5.35 -5.06
C VAL A 52 7.20 6.32 -5.24
N PHE A 53 7.71 6.45 -6.47
CA PHE A 53 8.79 7.40 -6.79
C PHE A 53 8.42 8.88 -6.49
N LEU A 54 7.13 9.22 -6.46
CA LEU A 54 6.68 10.57 -6.09
C LEU A 54 6.84 10.80 -4.58
N SER A 55 6.46 9.80 -3.77
CA SER A 55 6.66 9.82 -2.32
C SER A 55 8.13 9.93 -1.97
N SER A 56 8.95 9.01 -2.48
CA SER A 56 10.40 9.01 -2.21
C SER A 56 11.07 10.28 -2.76
N GLY A 57 10.62 10.75 -3.91
CA GLY A 57 11.10 11.98 -4.54
C GLY A 57 10.83 13.25 -3.74
N ILE A 58 9.65 13.37 -3.12
CA ILE A 58 9.32 14.50 -2.21
C ILE A 58 10.08 14.38 -0.91
N LYS A 59 10.11 13.18 -0.31
CA LYS A 59 10.85 12.91 0.93
C LYS A 59 12.31 13.28 0.79
N ALA A 60 12.99 12.84 -0.28
CA ALA A 60 14.40 13.14 -0.52
C ALA A 60 14.69 14.65 -0.69
N ARG A 61 13.76 15.42 -1.26
CA ARG A 61 13.96 16.86 -1.51
C ARG A 61 13.65 17.73 -0.30
N THR A 62 12.73 17.31 0.55
CA THR A 62 12.10 18.17 1.57
C THR A 62 12.27 17.68 2.99
N GLY A 63 12.56 16.38 3.19
CA GLY A 63 12.54 15.74 4.50
C GLY A 63 11.13 15.59 5.10
N ALA A 64 10.07 15.91 4.34
CA ALA A 64 8.69 15.76 4.80
C ALA A 64 8.33 14.28 5.01
N LEU A 65 7.38 14.04 5.91
CA LEU A 65 6.72 12.73 6.00
C LEU A 65 5.81 12.54 4.79
N THR A 66 5.82 11.35 4.19
CA THR A 66 5.07 11.08 2.96
C THR A 66 4.23 9.81 3.05
N VAL A 67 3.09 9.83 2.35
CA VAL A 67 2.24 8.66 2.14
C VAL A 67 2.35 8.20 0.71
N ALA A 68 2.77 6.96 0.49
CA ALA A 68 2.79 6.35 -0.84
C ALA A 68 1.40 5.83 -1.24
N VAL A 69 1.06 6.07 -2.51
CA VAL A 69 -0.09 5.49 -3.21
C VAL A 69 0.42 4.72 -4.44
N GLY A 70 -0.50 4.12 -5.20
CA GLY A 70 -0.21 3.64 -6.56
C GLY A 70 -0.23 2.13 -6.67
N LEU A 71 -1.44 1.56 -6.72
CA LEU A 71 -1.68 0.13 -6.95
C LEU A 71 -0.86 -0.76 -5.98
N ILE A 72 -0.91 -0.42 -4.69
CA ILE A 72 -0.35 -1.25 -3.62
C ILE A 72 -1.47 -2.18 -3.17
N THR A 73 -1.31 -3.47 -3.44
CA THR A 73 -2.32 -4.50 -3.13
C THR A 73 -1.79 -5.55 -2.17
N GLU A 74 -0.47 -5.68 -2.09
CA GLU A 74 0.23 -6.76 -1.42
C GLU A 74 0.85 -6.30 -0.09
N ALA A 75 0.71 -7.09 0.96
CA ALA A 75 1.28 -6.76 2.27
C ALA A 75 2.81 -6.65 2.22
N ARG A 76 3.47 -7.55 1.49
CA ARG A 76 4.93 -7.53 1.30
C ARG A 76 5.39 -6.33 0.49
N GLN A 77 4.65 -5.94 -0.55
CA GLN A 77 4.94 -4.74 -1.32
C GLN A 77 4.85 -3.49 -0.43
N ALA A 78 3.79 -3.37 0.38
CA ALA A 78 3.63 -2.27 1.32
C ALA A 78 4.79 -2.20 2.33
N GLU A 79 5.18 -3.35 2.90
CA GLU A 79 6.30 -3.44 3.84
C GLU A 79 7.64 -3.08 3.18
N GLU A 80 7.91 -3.57 1.97
CA GLU A 80 9.15 -3.26 1.25
C GLU A 80 9.32 -1.75 0.97
N ILE A 81 8.24 -1.05 0.64
CA ILE A 81 8.25 0.41 0.44
C ILE A 81 8.65 1.12 1.74
N LEU A 82 8.09 0.70 2.87
CA LEU A 82 8.42 1.27 4.19
C LEU A 82 9.87 0.97 4.59
N GLN A 83 10.32 -0.28 4.43
CA GLN A 83 11.69 -0.70 4.77
C GLN A 83 12.76 0.01 3.91
N LYS A 84 12.44 0.34 2.66
CA LYS A 84 13.32 1.14 1.78
C LYS A 84 13.31 2.64 2.12
N GLY A 85 12.45 3.08 3.05
CA GLY A 85 12.30 4.49 3.40
C GLY A 85 11.67 5.32 2.29
N GLU A 86 10.96 4.70 1.34
CA GLU A 86 10.33 5.37 0.20
C GLU A 86 9.03 6.09 0.59
N ALA A 87 8.47 5.76 1.76
CA ALA A 87 7.33 6.42 2.39
C ALA A 87 7.34 6.20 3.90
N ASP A 88 6.58 7.01 4.63
CA ASP A 88 6.34 6.85 6.07
C ASP A 88 4.99 6.17 6.35
N LEU A 89 4.04 6.27 5.42
CA LEU A 89 2.77 5.55 5.45
C LEU A 89 2.39 5.03 4.06
N ILE A 90 1.54 3.99 4.05
CA ILE A 90 1.00 3.39 2.84
C ILE A 90 -0.50 3.65 2.77
N ALA A 91 -0.96 4.24 1.68
CA ALA A 91 -2.39 4.42 1.42
C ALA A 91 -2.94 3.26 0.60
N ILE A 92 -3.91 2.57 1.20
CA ILE A 92 -4.60 1.42 0.62
C ILE A 92 -6.04 1.84 0.30
N ALA A 93 -6.47 1.63 -0.95
CA ALA A 93 -7.79 2.04 -1.42
C ALA A 93 -8.61 0.88 -1.99
N ARG A 94 -8.43 0.54 -3.28
CA ARG A 94 -9.29 -0.44 -3.98
C ARG A 94 -9.27 -1.83 -3.37
N VAL A 95 -8.13 -2.31 -2.85
CA VAL A 95 -8.09 -3.63 -2.20
C VAL A 95 -8.83 -3.62 -0.86
N ALA A 96 -8.89 -2.49 -0.14
CA ALA A 96 -9.70 -2.39 1.08
C ALA A 96 -11.23 -2.40 0.80
N LEU A 97 -11.65 -2.03 -0.42
CA LEU A 97 -13.05 -2.19 -0.84
C LEU A 97 -13.40 -3.65 -1.13
N TYR A 98 -12.45 -4.42 -1.65
CA TYR A 98 -12.61 -5.84 -1.93
C TYR A 98 -12.47 -6.70 -0.66
N ASP A 99 -11.53 -6.32 0.21
CA ASP A 99 -11.21 -6.98 1.48
C ASP A 99 -11.18 -5.93 2.61
N PRO A 100 -12.27 -5.75 3.37
CA PRO A 100 -12.32 -4.76 4.44
C PRO A 100 -11.41 -5.11 5.63
N TYR A 101 -10.96 -6.36 5.74
CA TYR A 101 -10.03 -6.82 6.78
C TYR A 101 -8.59 -6.84 6.28
N TRP A 102 -8.29 -6.22 5.13
CA TRP A 102 -6.96 -6.21 4.53
C TRP A 102 -5.82 -5.89 5.52
N PRO A 103 -5.92 -4.90 6.45
CA PRO A 103 -4.85 -4.67 7.42
C PRO A 103 -4.58 -5.86 8.36
N LEU A 104 -5.63 -6.60 8.73
CA LEU A 104 -5.52 -7.79 9.58
C LEU A 104 -4.94 -8.98 8.79
N HIS A 105 -5.36 -9.14 7.54
CA HIS A 105 -4.75 -10.13 6.64
C HIS A 105 -3.28 -9.79 6.32
N ALA A 106 -2.94 -8.52 6.16
CA ALA A 106 -1.56 -8.07 6.00
C ALA A 106 -0.72 -8.39 7.24
N ALA A 107 -1.25 -8.15 8.44
CA ALA A 107 -0.58 -8.51 9.70
C ALA A 107 -0.33 -10.03 9.79
N LEU A 108 -1.28 -10.86 9.36
CA LEU A 108 -1.10 -12.31 9.28
C LEU A 108 -0.01 -12.70 8.26
N THR A 109 -0.07 -12.16 7.04
CA THR A 109 0.89 -12.42 5.95
C THR A 109 2.32 -12.02 6.32
N LEU A 110 2.47 -10.93 7.07
CA LEU A 110 3.76 -10.44 7.57
C LEU A 110 4.21 -11.13 8.86
N GLY A 111 3.41 -12.06 9.42
CA GLY A 111 3.74 -12.77 10.66
C GLY A 111 3.66 -11.92 11.93
N VAL A 112 3.00 -10.75 11.86
CA VAL A 112 2.83 -9.80 12.96
C VAL A 112 1.70 -10.21 13.91
N ASP A 113 0.68 -10.90 13.42
CA ASP A 113 -0.50 -11.34 14.19
C ASP A 113 -0.90 -12.80 13.87
N PRO A 114 -0.01 -13.79 14.08
CA PRO A 114 -0.29 -15.17 13.69
C PRO A 114 -1.38 -15.86 14.51
N GLY A 115 -1.72 -15.33 15.69
CA GLY A 115 -2.75 -15.86 16.58
C GLY A 115 -4.08 -15.12 16.51
N TYR A 116 -4.25 -14.19 15.55
CA TYR A 116 -5.46 -13.39 15.37
C TYR A 116 -5.78 -12.48 16.58
N GLU A 117 -4.77 -12.06 17.34
CA GLU A 117 -4.94 -11.24 18.55
C GLU A 117 -5.40 -9.81 18.25
N LYS A 118 -5.08 -9.26 17.07
CA LYS A 118 -5.50 -7.91 16.65
C LYS A 118 -6.91 -7.87 16.08
N TRP A 119 -7.54 -9.02 15.87
CA TRP A 119 -8.92 -9.08 15.40
C TRP A 119 -9.91 -8.66 16.51
N PRO A 120 -11.13 -8.21 16.15
CA PRO A 120 -12.20 -8.05 17.12
C PRO A 120 -12.36 -9.33 17.96
N PRO A 121 -12.49 -9.23 19.30
CA PRO A 121 -12.53 -10.41 20.17
C PRO A 121 -13.57 -11.46 19.77
N GLN A 122 -14.67 -11.02 19.18
CA GLN A 122 -15.78 -11.86 18.70
C GLN A 122 -15.38 -12.74 17.50
N TYR A 123 -14.32 -12.40 16.77
CA TYR A 123 -13.84 -13.13 15.58
C TYR A 123 -12.51 -13.82 15.85
N GLY A 124 -11.58 -13.14 16.50
CA GLY A 124 -10.19 -13.61 16.67
C GLY A 124 -10.11 -14.99 17.32
N TRP A 125 -10.88 -15.24 18.38
CA TRP A 125 -10.90 -16.55 19.04
C TRP A 125 -11.37 -17.68 18.10
N TRP A 126 -12.40 -17.43 17.28
CA TRP A 126 -12.92 -18.41 16.33
C TRP A 126 -11.94 -18.67 15.19
N LEU A 127 -11.30 -17.62 14.67
CA LEU A 127 -10.29 -17.73 13.61
C LEU A 127 -9.06 -18.50 14.10
N ALA A 128 -8.55 -18.19 15.30
CA ALA A 128 -7.43 -18.90 15.90
C ALA A 128 -7.75 -20.38 16.21
N ARG A 129 -8.98 -20.67 16.66
CA ARG A 129 -9.45 -22.04 16.84
C ARG A 129 -9.57 -22.76 15.49
N TRP A 130 -10.14 -22.10 14.49
CA TRP A 130 -10.35 -22.66 13.15
C TRP A 130 -9.01 -22.95 12.44
N ALA A 131 -8.06 -22.02 12.46
CA ALA A 131 -6.74 -22.20 11.86
C ALA A 131 -6.02 -23.43 12.42
N ARG A 132 -6.08 -23.67 13.74
CA ARG A 132 -5.55 -24.88 14.38
C ARG A 132 -6.25 -26.16 13.94
N THR A 133 -7.55 -26.10 13.65
CA THR A 133 -8.29 -27.24 13.09
C THR A 133 -7.87 -27.49 11.65
N VAL A 134 -7.81 -26.46 10.80
CA VAL A 134 -7.39 -26.60 9.39
C VAL A 134 -5.97 -27.14 9.27
N ALA A 135 -5.04 -26.69 10.10
CA ALA A 135 -3.66 -27.18 10.11
C ALA A 135 -3.53 -28.69 10.39
N LYS A 136 -4.53 -29.31 11.04
CA LYS A 136 -4.58 -30.76 11.25
C LYS A 136 -5.11 -31.54 10.05
N HIS A 137 -5.68 -30.86 9.06
CA HIS A 137 -6.32 -31.43 7.88
C HIS A 137 -5.76 -30.76 6.61
N PRO A 138 -4.60 -31.21 6.09
CA PRO A 138 -3.92 -30.56 4.95
C PRO A 138 -4.78 -30.49 3.67
N SER A 139 -5.73 -31.41 3.50
CA SER A 139 -6.70 -31.36 2.39
C SER A 139 -7.67 -30.17 2.47
N ALA A 140 -7.83 -29.55 3.65
CA ALA A 140 -8.62 -28.35 3.87
C ALA A 140 -7.79 -27.06 3.76
N GLU A 141 -6.46 -27.14 3.66
CA GLU A 141 -5.56 -26.00 3.53
C GLU A 141 -5.81 -25.22 2.22
N GLY A 142 -6.24 -25.93 1.17
CA GLY A 142 -6.66 -25.33 -0.11
C GLY A 142 -7.91 -24.43 -0.01
N LEU A 143 -8.73 -24.54 1.04
CA LEU A 143 -9.85 -23.61 1.29
C LEU A 143 -9.37 -22.21 1.71
N LEU A 144 -8.16 -22.12 2.26
CA LEU A 144 -7.52 -20.85 2.67
C LEU A 144 -6.78 -20.17 1.52
N ALA A 145 -6.39 -20.94 0.50
CA ALA A 145 -5.57 -20.43 -0.59
C ALA A 145 -6.21 -19.23 -1.29
N PRO A 146 -7.50 -19.19 -1.66
CA PRO A 146 -8.09 -18.01 -2.30
C PRO A 146 -8.17 -16.77 -1.39
N LEU A 147 -8.35 -16.97 -0.08
CA LEU A 147 -8.40 -15.89 0.92
C LEU A 147 -7.01 -15.29 1.17
N LEU A 148 -5.95 -16.10 1.06
CA LEU A 148 -4.56 -15.67 1.23
C LEU A 148 -3.87 -15.29 -0.09
N SER A 149 -4.31 -15.84 -1.23
CA SER A 149 -3.72 -15.62 -2.57
C SER A 149 -4.33 -14.45 -3.33
N ALA A 150 -5.53 -13.98 -2.95
CA ALA A 150 -6.11 -12.75 -3.48
C ALA A 150 -5.37 -11.48 -3.00
N VAL A 151 -4.51 -11.64 -1.98
CA VAL A 151 -3.54 -10.66 -1.46
C VAL A 151 -2.12 -11.22 -1.65
N GLY A 152 -1.87 -11.87 -2.80
CA GLY A 152 -0.51 -12.27 -3.18
C GLY A 152 -0.44 -13.58 -3.92
N SER A 153 -0.55 -13.49 -5.24
CA SER A 153 -0.16 -14.59 -6.11
C SER A 153 0.21 -14.09 -7.50
N ARG A 154 1.49 -13.77 -7.67
CA ARG A 154 2.28 -14.41 -8.71
C ARG A 154 3.55 -14.97 -8.06
N ARG A 155 3.61 -16.29 -7.94
CA ARG A 155 4.90 -17.00 -7.80
C ARG A 155 5.68 -16.87 -9.12
N PRO A 156 7.03 -16.97 -9.07
CA PRO A 156 7.93 -16.64 -10.18
C PRO A 156 7.66 -17.42 -11.46
#